data_AF-A0A2N0ZQU2-F1
#
_entry.id   AF-A0A2N0ZQU2-F1
#
_cell.length_a   1.000
_cell.length_b   1.000
_cell.length_c   1.000
_cell.angle_alpha   90.00
_cell.angle_beta   90.00
_cell.angle_gamma   90.00
#
_symmetry.space_group_name_H-M   'P 1'
#
loop_
_entity.id
_entity.type
_entity.pdbx_description
1 polymer ?
#
loop_
_entity_poly.entity_id
_entity_poly.type
_entity_poly.pdbx_seq_one_letter_code
_entity_poly.pdbx_strand_id
1 'polypeptide(L)' 'KRVQRLLNRHGHRLLFLPPYSPDLNPIEKKWAQAKFLRQGWMENNLPKLFHDMGCTNFILD' A
#
# COMPACT_ATOMS: atom_id res chain seq x y z
N LYS A 1 8.74 -11.05 -17.71
CA LYS A 1 9.86 -11.83 -17.10
C LYS A 1 10.98 -10.97 -16.48
N ARG A 2 11.22 -9.70 -16.87
CA ARG A 2 12.31 -8.87 -16.31
C ARG A 2 12.19 -8.63 -14.79
N VAL A 3 11.02 -8.18 -14.33
CA VAL A 3 10.76 -7.88 -12.91
C VAL A 3 10.92 -9.12 -12.03
N GLN A 4 10.32 -10.25 -12.43
CA GLN A 4 10.45 -11.51 -11.69
C GLN A 4 11.91 -11.97 -11.57
N ARG A 5 12.72 -11.83 -12.64
CA ARG A 5 14.16 -12.15 -12.58
C ARG A 5 14.91 -11.24 -11.61
N LEU A 6 14.58 -9.95 -11.57
CA LEU A 6 15.21 -9.00 -10.64
C LEU A 6 14.89 -9.39 -9.19
N LEU A 7 13.61 -9.63 -8.89
CA LEU A 7 13.17 -9.99 -7.54
C LEU A 7 13.81 -11.31 -7.07
N ASN A 8 13.86 -12.31 -7.94
CA ASN A 8 14.53 -13.59 -7.63
C ASN A 8 16.03 -13.42 -7.36
N ARG A 9 16.73 -12.53 -8.09
CA ARG A 9 18.16 -12.26 -7.86
C ARG A 9 18.44 -11.67 -6.49
N HIS A 10 17.50 -10.92 -5.93
CA HIS A 10 17.60 -10.36 -4.58
C HIS A 10 16.96 -11.25 -3.51
N GLY A 11 16.64 -12.51 -3.84
CA GLY A 11 16.08 -13.48 -2.88
C GLY A 11 14.60 -13.30 -2.56
N HIS A 12 13.90 -12.39 -3.24
CA HIS A 12 12.46 -12.20 -3.06
C HIS A 12 11.67 -13.29 -3.79
N ARG A 13 10.50 -13.63 -3.23
CA ARG A 13 9.55 -14.57 -3.81
C ARG A 13 8.29 -13.82 -4.24
N LEU A 14 7.83 -14.08 -5.46
CA LEU A 14 6.56 -13.53 -5.94
C LEU A 14 5.40 -14.38 -5.44
N LEU A 15 4.47 -13.76 -4.72
CA LEU A 15 3.20 -14.37 -4.37
C LEU A 15 2.13 -13.88 -5.34
N PHE A 16 1.59 -14.79 -6.14
CA PHE A 16 0.49 -14.48 -7.05
C PHE A 16 -0.84 -14.67 -6.33
N LEU A 17 -1.75 -13.72 -6.52
CA LEU A 17 -3.12 -13.82 -6.06
C LEU A 17 -4.03 -14.34 -7.19
N PRO A 18 -5.11 -15.06 -6.86
CA PRO A 18 -6.12 -15.42 -7.85
C PRO A 18 -6.79 -14.17 -8.44
N PRO A 19 -7.28 -14.23 -9.69
CA PRO A 19 -8.02 -13.14 -10.30
C PRO A 19 -9.19 -12.68 -9.42
N TYR A 20 -9.46 -11.37 -9.41
CA TYR A 20 -10.59 -10.74 -8.69
C TYR A 20 -10.68 -11.10 -7.20
N SER A 21 -9.55 -11.36 -6.53
CA SER A 21 -9.52 -11.69 -5.10
C SER A 21 -8.87 -10.57 -4.27
N PRO A 22 -9.47 -9.35 -4.23
CA PRO A 22 -8.91 -8.22 -3.50
C PRO A 22 -8.83 -8.51 -1.99
N ASP A 23 -9.74 -9.33 -1.46
CA ASP A 23 -9.80 -9.68 -0.04
C ASP A 23 -8.53 -10.38 0.47
N LEU A 24 -7.79 -11.04 -0.45
CA LEU A 24 -6.53 -11.72 -0.15
C LEU A 24 -5.31 -10.79 -0.19
N ASN A 25 -5.48 -9.52 -0.60
CA ASN A 25 -4.40 -8.54 -0.66
C ASN A 25 -4.43 -7.62 0.57
N PRO A 26 -3.50 -7.76 1.54
CA PRO A 26 -3.53 -6.99 2.78
C PRO A 26 -3.49 -5.46 2.57
N ILE A 27 -2.95 -4.98 1.45
CA ILE A 27 -2.90 -3.55 1.15
C ILE A 27 -4.29 -2.92 0.99
N GLU A 28 -5.31 -3.70 0.60
CA GLU A 28 -6.67 -3.19 0.43
C GLU A 28 -7.25 -2.66 1.76
N LYS A 29 -6.88 -3.30 2.88
CA LYS A 29 -7.25 -2.81 4.23
C LYS A 29 -6.63 -1.45 4.53
N LYS A 30 -5.39 -1.22 4.11
CA LYS A 30 -4.72 0.09 4.25
C LYS A 30 -5.39 1.16 3.37
N TRP A 31 -5.79 0.81 2.14
CA TRP A 31 -6.55 1.72 1.29
C TRP A 31 -7.95 2.03 1.83
N ALA A 32 -8.61 1.06 2.47
CA ALA A 32 -9.87 1.31 3.17
C ALA A 32 -9.70 2.34 4.31
N GLN A 33 -8.66 2.20 5.13
CA GLN A 33 -8.29 3.17 6.18
C GLN A 33 -8.03 4.57 5.59
N ALA A 34 -7.25 4.65 4.50
CA ALA A 34 -6.96 5.92 3.82
C ALA A 34 -8.23 6.65 3.36
N LYS A 35 -9.15 5.90 2.74
CA LYS A 35 -10.42 6.44 2.23
C LYS A 35 -11.32 6.91 3.38
N PHE A 36 -11.40 6.14 4.46
CA PHE A 36 -12.20 6.51 5.64
C PHE A 36 -11.73 7.83 6.24
N LEU A 37 -10.42 8.00 6.46
CA LEU A 37 -9.85 9.25 6.96
C LEU A 37 -10.17 10.41 6.02
N ARG A 38 -9.94 10.23 4.71
CA ARG A 38 -10.17 11.29 3.72
C ARG A 38 -11.64 11.68 3.61
N GLN A 39 -12.57 10.73 3.69
CA GLN A 39 -14.01 11.02 3.65
C GLN A 39 -14.48 11.85 4.84
N GLY A 40 -13.84 11.71 6.00
CA GLY A 40 -14.11 12.53 7.18
C GLY A 40 -13.55 13.96 7.09
N TRP A 41 -12.73 14.27 6.09
CA TRP A 41 -12.05 15.56 5.96
C TRP A 41 -12.70 16.43 4.88
N MET A 42 -12.69 17.74 5.08
CA MET A 42 -13.05 18.73 4.05
C MET A 42 -11.83 19.28 3.29
N GLU A 43 -10.64 18.72 3.54
CA GLU A 43 -9.37 19.18 3.00
C GLU A 43 -8.62 18.06 2.26
N ASN A 44 -7.89 18.45 1.20
CA ASN A 44 -7.07 17.54 0.41
C ASN A 44 -5.59 17.70 0.78
N ASN A 45 -5.20 17.27 1.98
CA ASN A 45 -3.83 17.35 2.48
C ASN A 45 -3.17 15.96 2.54
N LEU A 46 -2.29 15.67 1.57
CA LEU A 46 -1.65 14.37 1.41
C LEU A 46 -0.61 14.05 2.51
N PRO A 47 0.29 14.98 2.91
CA PRO A 47 1.17 14.76 4.06
C PRO A 47 0.42 14.41 5.34
N LYS A 48 -0.67 15.13 5.64
CA LYS A 48 -1.52 14.86 6.79
C LYS A 48 -2.16 13.47 6.71
N LEU A 49 -2.61 13.04 5.53
CA LEU A 49 -3.15 11.70 5.31
C LEU A 49 -2.13 10.61 5.66
N PHE A 50 -0.90 10.72 5.17
CA PHE A 50 0.13 9.71 5.45
C PHE A 50 0.59 9.72 6.91
N HIS A 51 0.64 10.90 7.55
CA HIS A 51 0.88 11.02 8.98
C HIS A 51 -0.21 10.29 9.79
N ASP A 52 -1.48 10.58 9.50
CA ASP A 52 -2.63 10.03 10.23
C ASP A 52 -2.86 8.53 9.94
N MET A 53 -2.37 8.02 8.82
CA MET A 53 -2.29 6.58 8.55
C MET A 53 -1.15 5.86 9.30
N GLY A 54 -0.26 6.61 9.96
CA GLY A 54 0.92 6.05 10.65
C GLY A 54 2.04 5.62 9.69
N CYS A 55 2.13 6.21 8.50
CA CYS A 55 3.13 5.89 7.48
C CYS A 55 4.40 6.75 7.58
N THR A 56 4.68 7.34 8.75
CA THR A 56 5.75 8.34 8.97
C THR A 56 7.17 7.83 8.64
N ASN A 57 7.40 6.52 8.67
CA ASN A 57 8.70 5.91 8.37
C ASN A 57 9.08 5.93 6.88
N PHE A 58 8.15 6.25 5.97
CA PHE A 58 8.45 6.31 4.53
C PHE A 58 9.11 7.62 4.05
N ILE A 59 9.19 8.65 4.92
CA ILE A 59 9.71 9.98 4.58
C ILE A 59 11.16 10.18 5.08
N LEU A 60 11.69 9.27 5.91
CA LEU A 60 13.03 9.37 6.50
C LEU A 60 14.09 8.48 5.84
N ASP A 61 13.76 7.79 4.74
CA ASP A 61 14.71 7.07 3.88
C ASP A 61 14.79 7.71 2.48
#